data_AF-A0A521H884-F1
#
_entry.id   AF-A0A521H884-F1
#
_cell.length_a   1.000
_cell.length_b   1.000
_cell.length_c   1.000
_cell.angle_alpha   90.00
_cell.angle_beta   90.00
_cell.angle_gamma   90.00
#
_symmetry.space_group_name_H-M   'P 1'
#
loop_
_entity.id
_entity.type
_entity.pdbx_description
1 polymer ?
#
loop_
_entity_poly.entity_id
_entity_poly.type
_entity_poly.pdbx_seq_one_letter_code
_entity_poly.pdbx_strand_id
1 'polypeptide(L)' 'MSFVRGFQPGSTPVPGCPGLSIGIRNPVIAGAAAADAAGVASLSAFVPPALSGRTVLLQAVELDTCRASNLVAQTLL' A
#
# COMPACT_ATOMS: atom_id res chain seq x y z
N MET A 1 0.21 -0.98 -11.05
CA MET A 1 0.30 -1.21 -9.59
C MET A 1 -0.89 -0.63 -8.83
N SER A 2 -1.17 -1.19 -7.67
CA SER A 2 -2.13 -0.68 -6.68
C SER A 2 -1.43 -0.36 -5.38
N PHE A 3 -1.74 0.78 -4.78
CA PHE A 3 -1.32 1.13 -3.43
C PHE A 3 -2.36 0.70 -2.42
N VAL A 4 -1.92 0.04 -1.36
CA VAL A 4 -2.76 -0.43 -0.26
C VAL A 4 -2.31 0.20 1.05
N ARG A 5 -3.27 0.44 1.94
CA ARG A 5 -3.04 1.00 3.26
C ARG A 5 -3.75 0.22 4.36
N GLY A 6 -3.28 0.37 5.60
CA GLY A 6 -3.97 -0.08 6.80
C GLY A 6 -3.36 0.51 8.06
N PHE A 7 -3.89 0.12 9.22
CA PHE A 7 -3.44 0.61 10.52
C PHE A 7 -2.87 -0.49 11.42
N GLN A 8 -2.89 -1.74 10.95
CA GLN A 8 -2.44 -2.90 11.71
C GLN A 8 -1.56 -3.79 10.84
N PRO A 9 -0.40 -4.22 11.35
CA PRO A 9 0.41 -5.22 10.65
C PRO A 9 -0.35 -6.54 10.61
N GLY A 10 -0.07 -7.34 9.58
CA GLY A 10 -0.67 -8.66 9.41
C GLY A 10 -0.19 -9.33 8.14
N SER A 11 -0.89 -10.37 7.70
CA SER A 11 -0.68 -11.00 6.40
C SER A 11 -2.03 -11.13 5.71
N THR A 12 -2.17 -10.50 4.54
CA THR A 12 -3.36 -10.63 3.70
C THR A 12 -2.93 -11.19 2.34
N PRO A 13 -3.50 -12.31 1.86
CA PRO A 13 -3.19 -12.85 0.54
C PRO A 13 -3.66 -11.89 -0.55
N VAL A 14 -2.89 -11.79 -1.64
CA VAL A 14 -3.23 -10.95 -2.79
C VAL A 14 -4.04 -11.78 -3.80
N PRO A 15 -5.32 -11.43 -4.06
CA PRO A 15 -6.12 -12.13 -5.06
C PRO A 15 -5.46 -12.06 -6.44
N GLY A 16 -5.39 -13.20 -7.14
CA GLY A 16 -4.73 -13.29 -8.45
C GLY A 16 -3.22 -13.55 -8.40
N CYS A 17 -2.60 -13.49 -7.21
CA CYS A 17 -1.17 -13.77 -7.03
C CYS A 17 -0.94 -14.88 -5.99
N PRO A 18 -0.92 -16.16 -6.42
CA PRO A 18 -0.67 -17.29 -5.53
C PRO A 18 0.65 -17.15 -4.78
N GLY A 19 0.62 -17.33 -3.46
CA GLY A 19 1.81 -17.24 -2.60
C GLY A 19 2.26 -15.82 -2.26
N LEU A 20 1.68 -14.78 -2.86
CA LEU A 20 1.94 -13.39 -2.49
C LEU A 20 1.00 -12.96 -1.35
N SER A 21 1.58 -12.39 -0.30
CA SER A 21 0.82 -11.72 0.75
C SER A 21 1.41 -10.34 1.04
N ILE A 22 0.55 -9.43 1.48
CA ILE A 22 0.93 -8.11 1.95
C ILE A 22 0.93 -8.06 3.48
N GLY A 23 1.83 -7.26 4.04
CA GLY A 23 2.13 -7.11 5.47
C GLY A 23 1.09 -6.34 6.28
N ILE A 24 -0.13 -6.19 5.75
CA ILE A 24 -1.19 -5.35 6.30
C ILE A 24 -2.41 -6.23 6.58
N ARG A 25 -2.98 -6.12 7.78
CA ARG A 25 -4.27 -6.77 8.11
C ARG A 25 -5.43 -5.93 7.59
N ASN A 26 -6.40 -6.58 6.93
CA ASN A 26 -7.59 -5.93 6.36
C ASN A 26 -7.25 -4.66 5.54
N PRO A 27 -6.39 -4.79 4.51
CA PRO A 27 -5.89 -3.66 3.73
C PRO A 27 -7.02 -3.00 2.92
N VAL A 28 -6.90 -1.70 2.76
CA VAL A 28 -7.80 -0.89 1.92
C VAL A 28 -7.00 -0.31 0.76
N ILE A 29 -7.55 -0.37 -0.45
CA ILE A 29 -6.94 0.27 -1.62
C ILE A 29 -6.92 1.78 -1.41
N ALA A 30 -5.74 2.38 -1.49
CA ALA A 30 -5.51 3.81 -1.36
C ALA A 30 -5.49 4.53 -2.71
N GLY A 31 -5.14 3.81 -3.77
CA GLY A 31 -5.18 4.30 -5.15
C GLY A 31 -4.46 3.34 -6.07
N ALA A 32 -4.44 3.65 -7.35
CA ALA A 32 -3.66 2.94 -8.35
C ALA A 32 -2.97 3.97 -9.24
N ALA A 33 -1.77 3.65 -9.71
CA ALA A 33 -1.10 4.43 -10.73
C ALA A 33 -0.28 3.51 -11.64
N ALA A 34 0.00 3.97 -12.85
CA ALA A 34 1.02 3.36 -13.68
C ALA A 34 2.37 4.01 -13.36
N ALA A 35 3.43 3.22 -13.43
CA ALA A 35 4.77 3.76 -13.38
C ALA A 35 5.07 4.53 -14.67
N ASP A 36 5.79 5.65 -14.56
CA ASP A 36 6.27 6.42 -15.69
C ASP A 36 7.45 5.73 -16.40
N ALA A 37 8.03 6.40 -17.40
CA ALA A 37 9.17 5.88 -18.16
C ALA A 37 10.43 5.66 -17.30
N ALA A 38 10.51 6.27 -16.12
CA ALA A 38 11.59 6.05 -15.15
C ALA A 38 11.27 4.94 -14.14
N GLY A 39 10.11 4.28 -14.26
CA GLY A 39 9.65 3.28 -13.31
C GLY A 39 9.14 3.89 -12.00
N VAL A 40 8.86 5.19 -11.98
CA VAL A 40 8.40 5.91 -10.79
C VAL A 40 6.90 6.06 -10.83
N ALA A 41 6.29 5.92 -9.67
CA ALA A 41 4.86 5.90 -9.57
C ALA A 41 4.44 6.42 -8.19
N SER A 42 3.58 7.43 -8.16
CA SER A 42 3.31 8.23 -6.96
C SER A 42 1.84 8.22 -6.56
N LEU A 43 1.59 8.22 -5.25
CA LEU A 43 0.26 8.43 -4.68
C LEU A 43 0.30 9.67 -3.77
N SER A 44 -0.62 10.60 -4.01
CA SER A 44 -0.89 11.74 -3.13
C SER A 44 -2.30 11.64 -2.56
N ALA A 45 -2.43 11.78 -1.25
CA ALA A 45 -3.72 11.79 -0.57
C ALA A 45 -3.76 12.87 0.52
N PHE A 46 -4.93 13.45 0.74
CA PHE A 46 -5.15 14.37 1.85
C PHE A 46 -5.25 13.59 3.17
N VAL A 47 -4.54 14.08 4.20
CA VAL A 47 -4.60 13.55 5.56
C VAL A 47 -5.55 14.44 6.38
N PRO A 48 -6.73 13.95 6.78
CA PRO A 48 -7.61 14.69 7.65
C PRO A 48 -6.95 14.96 9.02
N PRO A 49 -7.18 16.12 9.66
CA PRO A 49 -6.63 16.42 10.99
C PRO A 49 -6.94 15.36 12.05
N ALA A 50 -8.10 14.70 11.94
CA ALA A 50 -8.51 13.61 12.83
C ALA A 50 -7.61 12.36 12.77
N LEU A 51 -6.73 12.26 11.77
CA LEU A 51 -5.75 11.18 11.64
C LEU A 51 -4.33 11.60 12.01
N SER A 52 -4.11 12.87 12.38
CA SER A 52 -2.80 13.34 12.83
C SER A 52 -2.31 12.54 14.04
N GLY A 53 -1.01 12.22 14.06
CA GLY A 53 -0.37 11.37 15.06
C GLY A 53 -0.60 9.86 14.89
N ARG A 54 -1.45 9.42 13.96
CA ARG A 54 -1.66 7.98 13.71
C ARG A 54 -0.62 7.43 12.74
N THR A 55 -0.13 6.22 13.00
CA THR A 55 0.72 5.49 12.05
C THR A 55 -0.14 4.76 11.03
N VAL A 56 0.09 5.04 9.75
CA VAL A 56 -0.45 4.27 8.62
C VAL A 56 0.62 3.33 8.09
N LEU A 57 0.20 2.14 7.68
CA LEU A 57 1.01 1.18 6.95
C LEU A 57 0.68 1.28 5.47
N LEU A 58 1.69 1.27 4.61
CA LEU A 58 1.57 1.42 3.16
C LEU A 58 2.40 0.37 2.43
N GLN A 59 1.85 -0.18 1.35
CA GLN A 59 2.56 -1.01 0.38
C GLN A 59 2.04 -0.78 -1.04
N ALA A 60 2.90 -1.00 -2.03
CA ALA A 60 2.51 -1.13 -3.43
C ALA A 60 2.47 -2.61 -3.82
N VAL A 61 1.49 -2.98 -4.64
CA VAL A 61 1.30 -4.33 -5.19
C VAL A 61 1.22 -4.24 -6.71
N GLU A 62 2.03 -5.01 -7.40
CA GLU A 62 1.98 -5.16 -8.86
C GLU A 62 1.45 -6.56 -9.20
N LEU A 63 0.27 -6.61 -9.80
CA LEU A 63 -0.45 -7.86 -10.04
C LEU A 63 0.11 -8.60 -11.26
N ASP A 64 0.59 -7.89 -12.27
CA ASP A 64 1.11 -8.51 -13.50
C ASP A 64 2.38 -9.33 -13.25
N THR A 65 3.19 -8.92 -12.28
CA THR A 65 4.44 -9.59 -11.90
C THR A 65 4.39 -10.26 -10.54
N CYS A 66 3.24 -10.19 -9.86
CA CYS A 66 3.03 -10.66 -8.49
C CYS A 66 4.14 -10.25 -7.52
N ARG A 67 4.40 -8.94 -7.46
CA ARG A 67 5.39 -8.34 -6.56
C ARG A 67 4.72 -7.38 -5.59
N ALA A 68 5.25 -7.33 -4.37
CA ALA A 68 4.89 -6.32 -3.39
C ALA A 68 6.13 -5.53 -2.97
N SER A 69 5.97 -4.25 -2.67
CA SER A 69 7.03 -3.44 -2.08
C SER A 69 7.30 -3.86 -0.63
N ASN A 70 8.36 -3.30 -0.04
CA ASN A 70 8.51 -3.30 1.41
C ASN A 70 7.31 -2.62 2.10
N LEU A 71 7.00 -3.05 3.32
CA LEU A 71 6.02 -2.42 4.19
C LEU A 71 6.60 -1.11 4.75
N VAL A 72 5.92 0.01 4.53
CA VAL A 72 6.30 1.32 5.04
C VAL A 72 5.34 1.71 6.16
N ALA A 73 5.89 2.10 7.31
CA ALA A 73 5.13 2.69 8.40
C ALA A 73 5.38 4.20 8.43
N GLN A 74 4.32 5.00 8.32
CA GLN A 74 4.39 6.46 8.30
C GLN A 74 3.47 7.05 9.35
N THR A 75 4.01 7.90 10.23
CA THR A 75 3.17 8.71 11.13
C THR A 75 2.64 9.90 10.36
N LEU A 76 1.32 10.07 10.42
CA LEU A 76 0.60 11.16 9.77
C LEU A 76 0.77 12.44 10.59
N LEU A 77 1.13 13.54 9.91
CA LEU A 77 1.30 14.87 10.50
C LEU A 77 0.01 15.67 10.34
#